data_AF-A0A396FA63-F1
#
_entry.id   AF-A0A396FA63-F1
#
_cell.length_a   1.000
_cell.length_b   1.000
_cell.length_c   1.000
_cell.angle_alpha   90.00
_cell.angle_beta   90.00
_cell.angle_gamma   90.00
#
_symmetry.space_group_name_H-M   'P 1'
#
loop_
_entity.id
_entity.type
_entity.pdbx_description
1 polymer ?
#
loop_
_entity_poly.entity_id
_entity_poly.type
_entity_poly.pdbx_seq_one_letter_code
_entity_poly.pdbx_strand_id
1 'polypeptide(L)'
;MKTNVCKIALMLLMGASFTLLFNSCSKDPVIPENETKNKLHEDPSKMTIRLVECHLHADWNEIQKVGGPHQNPESPARHMKRIQEITYELKTGQGWTLAEGSQNKFYVQKNGEYKNGDNFTPAPIYLMFIYYYNSKGELMNNQFIENGQDKIHQHFFTPENVKPTFDGQPEADDNDPQKLVDYLYVDTTPWDKTRHDKEAEITGGSNPVGLKGVIRFLKDRKEFDLKIRLYHGYKSKTNPETGTFDPFYKPSGILIQRGTWDINLSIPIVVFWSRDEYLDIEPDADVNQIEEDSLDEESNRTVHSIMKTFNLTWKEALEEFITYTYKAGDTEGGAIWL
;
A
#
# COMPACT_ATOMS: atom_id res chain seq x y z
N MET A 1 87.82 -42.57 13.29
CA MET A 1 88.00 -43.33 12.03
C MET A 1 86.67 -43.96 11.67
N LYS A 2 86.16 -43.67 10.45
CA LYS A 2 85.44 -44.55 9.50
C LYS A 2 84.48 -45.60 10.10
N THR A 3 83.20 -45.75 9.75
CA THR A 3 82.45 -45.61 8.48
C THR A 3 80.98 -45.97 8.81
N ASN A 4 79.95 -45.23 8.34
CA ASN A 4 79.06 -45.54 7.20
C ASN A 4 78.28 -46.89 7.34
N VAL A 5 76.98 -47.09 7.05
CA VAL A 5 76.03 -46.40 6.14
C VAL A 5 74.66 -47.14 6.12
N CYS A 6 73.58 -46.37 5.85
CA CYS A 6 72.30 -46.68 5.14
C CYS A 6 71.30 -47.75 5.67
N LYS A 7 69.98 -47.55 5.52
CA LYS A 7 69.22 -47.45 4.25
C LYS A 7 67.88 -46.68 4.38
N ILE A 8 67.61 -45.70 3.49
CA ILE A 8 66.63 -45.67 2.34
C ILE A 8 65.20 -45.27 2.79
N ALA A 9 64.43 -44.34 2.20
CA ALA A 9 64.24 -43.78 0.84
C ALA A 9 63.91 -42.27 0.93
N LEU A 10 64.38 -41.35 0.08
CA LEU A 10 64.17 -41.08 -1.36
C LEU A 10 62.76 -40.55 -1.77
N MET A 11 62.70 -39.22 -1.88
CA MET A 11 62.04 -38.33 -2.86
C MET A 11 60.57 -38.52 -3.28
N LEU A 12 59.79 -37.43 -3.20
CA LEU A 12 59.38 -36.66 -4.41
C LEU A 12 58.72 -35.32 -4.06
N LEU A 13 59.04 -34.30 -4.87
CA LEU A 13 58.51 -32.94 -4.88
C LEU A 13 57.01 -32.90 -5.25
N MET A 14 56.27 -31.95 -4.68
CA MET A 14 55.57 -30.91 -5.44
C MET A 14 55.02 -29.84 -4.47
N GLY A 15 55.64 -28.66 -4.51
CA GLY A 15 55.11 -27.46 -3.90
C GLY A 15 54.15 -26.77 -4.86
N ALA A 16 52.98 -26.39 -4.34
CA ALA A 16 52.16 -25.25 -4.75
C ALA A 16 50.93 -25.19 -3.83
N SER A 17 51.13 -24.83 -2.56
CA SER A 17 50.02 -24.44 -1.69
C SER A 17 49.66 -22.99 -2.00
N PHE A 18 48.54 -22.83 -2.69
CA PHE A 18 47.80 -21.59 -2.90
C PHE A 18 47.69 -20.80 -1.58
N THR A 19 48.32 -19.63 -1.51
CA THR A 19 48.03 -18.62 -0.47
C THR A 19 46.70 -17.94 -0.82
N LEU A 20 45.60 -18.46 -0.29
CA LEU A 20 44.34 -17.72 -0.20
C LEU A 20 44.48 -16.69 0.93
N LEU A 21 44.67 -15.42 0.55
CA LEU A 21 44.54 -14.29 1.44
C LEU A 21 43.04 -14.04 1.71
N PHE A 22 42.52 -14.61 2.78
CA PHE A 22 41.27 -14.13 3.40
C PHE A 22 41.62 -13.05 4.43
N ASN A 23 41.52 -11.79 4.03
CA ASN A 23 41.37 -10.66 4.96
C ASN A 23 39.88 -10.48 5.24
N SER A 24 39.43 -10.85 6.44
CA SER A 24 38.36 -10.16 7.19
C SER A 24 37.88 -11.04 8.35
N CYS A 25 38.46 -10.85 9.53
CA CYS A 25 37.84 -11.22 10.80
C CYS A 25 38.28 -10.17 11.84
N SER A 26 37.55 -9.06 11.97
CA SER A 26 37.59 -8.31 13.23
C SER A 26 36.96 -9.19 14.31
N LYS A 27 37.71 -9.46 15.38
CA LYS A 27 37.30 -10.33 16.49
C LYS A 27 36.49 -9.60 17.56
N ASP A 28 36.01 -8.40 17.27
CA ASP A 28 35.19 -7.66 18.22
C ASP A 28 33.75 -8.15 18.13
N PRO A 29 33.15 -8.65 19.22
CA PRO A 29 31.74 -8.99 19.23
C PRO A 29 30.92 -7.74 18.96
N VAL A 30 30.03 -7.80 17.96
CA VAL A 30 29.05 -6.75 17.71
C VAL A 30 28.20 -6.61 18.98
N ILE A 31 28.37 -5.50 19.69
CA ILE A 31 27.54 -5.17 20.85
C ILE A 31 26.14 -4.91 20.31
N PRO A 32 25.10 -5.67 20.71
CA PRO A 32 23.75 -5.41 20.26
C PRO A 32 23.33 -4.03 20.73
N GLU A 33 23.01 -3.16 19.78
CA GLU A 33 22.50 -1.83 20.09
C GLU A 33 21.07 -1.93 20.64
N ASN A 34 20.74 -1.02 21.55
CA ASN A 34 19.36 -0.91 21.99
C ASN A 34 18.59 -0.11 20.95
N GLU A 35 17.95 -0.81 20.01
CA GLU A 35 17.17 -0.23 18.91
C GLU A 35 16.03 0.69 19.40
N THR A 36 15.59 0.58 20.66
CA THR A 36 14.61 1.54 21.23
C THR A 36 15.20 2.92 21.52
N LYS A 37 16.53 3.05 21.54
CA LYS A 37 17.27 4.29 21.82
C LYS A 37 18.13 4.78 20.64
N ASN A 38 18.52 3.88 19.74
CA ASN A 38 19.35 4.16 18.56
C ASN A 38 18.60 3.83 17.27
N LYS A 39 17.39 4.39 17.10
CA LYS A 39 16.71 4.33 15.80
C LYS A 39 17.60 5.05 14.79
N LEU A 40 17.94 4.39 13.67
CA LEU A 40 18.74 5.00 12.59
C LEU A 40 17.88 5.91 11.69
N HIS A 41 16.74 6.39 12.21
CA HIS A 41 15.81 7.32 11.59
C HIS A 41 15.24 8.27 12.66
N GLU A 42 14.78 9.44 12.23
CA GLU A 42 14.01 10.38 13.03
C GLU A 42 12.57 9.86 13.27
N ASP A 43 11.85 10.42 14.23
CA ASP A 43 10.42 10.14 14.38
C ASP A 43 9.60 11.01 13.40
N PRO A 44 8.63 10.45 12.65
CA PRO A 44 7.75 11.23 11.80
C PRO A 44 6.91 12.23 12.60
N SER A 45 6.77 13.44 12.08
CA SER A 45 5.88 14.48 12.66
C SER A 45 4.62 14.71 11.83
N LYS A 46 4.63 14.26 10.57
CA LYS A 46 3.52 14.36 9.63
C LYS A 46 3.49 13.13 8.73
N MET A 47 2.29 12.67 8.40
CA MET A 47 2.04 11.56 7.49
C MET A 47 0.97 11.99 6.49
N THR A 48 1.24 11.84 5.21
CA THR A 48 0.24 11.98 4.14
C THR A 48 0.09 10.65 3.44
N ILE A 49 -1.15 10.18 3.32
CA ILE A 49 -1.48 9.00 2.52
C ILE A 49 -2.24 9.46 1.31
N ARG A 50 -1.79 8.99 0.15
CA ARG A 50 -2.42 9.25 -1.13
C ARG A 50 -2.99 7.95 -1.67
N LEU A 51 -4.27 7.95 -2.02
CA LEU A 51 -4.88 6.92 -2.85
C LEU A 51 -5.07 7.46 -4.26
N VAL A 52 -4.69 6.65 -5.25
CA VAL A 52 -4.81 6.97 -6.68
C VAL A 52 -5.57 5.84 -7.34
N GLU A 53 -6.76 6.14 -7.86
CA GLU A 53 -7.57 5.20 -8.61
C GLU A 53 -6.88 4.85 -9.95
N CYS A 54 -6.82 3.56 -10.26
CA CYS A 54 -6.06 3.00 -11.37
C CYS A 54 -6.85 1.92 -12.12
N HIS A 55 -6.39 1.66 -13.35
CA HIS A 55 -6.64 0.43 -14.09
C HIS A 55 -5.31 -0.36 -14.25
N LEU A 56 -5.39 -1.58 -14.79
CA LEU A 56 -4.25 -2.49 -14.88
C LEU A 56 -3.84 -2.78 -16.31
N HIS A 57 -2.52 -2.69 -16.56
CA HIS A 57 -1.84 -3.14 -17.78
C HIS A 57 -1.11 -4.49 -17.60
N ALA A 58 -1.27 -5.13 -16.45
CA ALA A 58 -0.71 -6.45 -16.14
C ALA A 58 -1.73 -7.30 -15.36
N ASP A 59 -1.52 -8.62 -15.34
CA ASP A 59 -2.30 -9.52 -14.47
C ASP A 59 -2.10 -9.13 -13.00
N TRP A 60 -3.19 -9.04 -12.25
CA TRP A 60 -3.21 -8.75 -10.81
C TRP A 60 -2.18 -9.59 -10.02
N ASN A 61 -2.05 -10.87 -10.36
CA ASN A 61 -1.18 -11.81 -9.65
C ASN A 61 0.30 -11.61 -9.99
N GLU A 62 0.62 -10.79 -10.99
CA GLU A 62 1.97 -10.53 -11.46
C GLU A 62 2.44 -9.10 -11.13
N ILE A 63 1.58 -8.22 -10.60
CA ILE A 63 1.95 -6.81 -10.38
C ILE A 63 3.12 -6.63 -9.40
N GLN A 64 3.28 -7.53 -8.43
CA GLN A 64 4.42 -7.51 -7.51
C GLN A 64 5.75 -7.90 -8.15
N LYS A 65 5.74 -8.30 -9.43
CA LYS A 65 6.92 -8.61 -10.24
C LYS A 65 7.10 -7.61 -11.38
N VAL A 66 6.00 -7.26 -12.06
CA VAL A 66 6.03 -6.50 -13.31
C VAL A 66 5.33 -5.15 -13.26
N GLY A 67 4.86 -4.68 -12.11
CA GLY A 67 4.04 -3.45 -12.04
C GLY A 67 2.77 -3.58 -12.89
N GLY A 68 2.37 -2.53 -13.58
CA GLY A 68 1.16 -2.47 -14.41
C GLY A 68 0.03 -1.56 -13.92
N PRO A 69 -0.08 -1.14 -12.66
CA PRO A 69 -1.03 -0.10 -12.26
C PRO A 69 -0.80 1.22 -12.99
N HIS A 70 -1.82 1.70 -13.69
CA HIS A 70 -1.84 3.00 -14.34
C HIS A 70 -2.99 3.84 -13.79
N GLN A 71 -2.68 5.07 -13.36
CA GLN A 71 -3.65 6.04 -12.90
C GLN A 71 -4.76 6.28 -13.93
N ASN A 72 -6.01 6.27 -13.45
CA ASN A 72 -7.13 6.79 -14.23
C ASN A 72 -7.02 8.31 -14.36
N PRO A 73 -7.35 8.89 -15.52
CA PRO A 73 -7.32 10.35 -15.70
C PRO A 73 -8.23 11.01 -14.67
N GLU A 74 -7.86 12.17 -14.16
CA GLU A 74 -8.73 12.94 -13.27
C GLU A 74 -10.05 13.30 -13.97
N SER A 75 -11.09 13.50 -13.15
CA SER A 75 -12.37 14.03 -13.59
C SER A 75 -12.61 15.39 -12.91
N PRO A 76 -13.39 16.30 -13.52
CA PRO A 76 -13.75 17.55 -12.88
C PRO A 76 -14.82 17.40 -11.79
N ALA A 77 -15.17 16.18 -11.38
CA ALA A 77 -16.09 15.90 -10.29
C ALA A 77 -15.57 16.48 -8.98
N ARG A 78 -16.45 17.04 -8.16
CA ARG A 78 -16.04 17.86 -7.01
C ARG A 78 -15.74 17.04 -5.76
N HIS A 79 -16.48 15.96 -5.57
CA HIS A 79 -16.52 15.12 -4.39
C HIS A 79 -15.91 13.74 -4.64
N MET A 80 -16.28 13.11 -5.76
CA MET A 80 -15.76 11.82 -6.21
C MET A 80 -14.41 12.00 -6.90
N LYS A 81 -13.34 11.95 -6.10
CA LYS A 81 -11.98 12.18 -6.59
C LYS A 81 -11.24 10.87 -6.84
N ARG A 82 -10.52 10.81 -7.97
CA ARG A 82 -9.68 9.67 -8.35
C ARG A 82 -8.33 9.69 -7.62
N ILE A 83 -7.78 10.87 -7.35
CA ILE A 83 -6.69 11.08 -6.40
C ILE A 83 -7.22 11.69 -5.11
N GLN A 84 -6.97 11.03 -3.99
CA GLN A 84 -7.36 11.49 -2.66
C GLN A 84 -6.15 11.50 -1.73
N GLU A 85 -6.10 12.49 -0.84
CA GLU A 85 -5.06 12.60 0.18
C GLU A 85 -5.67 12.84 1.55
N ILE A 86 -5.13 12.14 2.55
CA ILE A 86 -5.42 12.39 3.96
C ILE A 86 -4.10 12.61 4.68
N THR A 87 -4.03 13.68 5.46
CA THR A 87 -2.84 14.10 6.19
C THR A 87 -3.11 14.14 7.69
N TYR A 88 -2.20 13.54 8.44
CA TYR A 88 -2.14 13.60 9.91
C TYR A 88 -0.86 14.27 10.36
N GLU A 89 -0.94 14.99 11.47
CA GLU A 89 0.18 15.69 12.11
C GLU A 89 0.24 15.32 13.59
N LEU A 90 1.46 15.10 14.08
CA LEU A 90 1.75 14.82 15.47
C LEU A 90 1.70 16.12 16.27
N LYS A 91 0.71 16.24 17.14
CA LYS A 91 0.55 17.38 18.05
C LYS A 91 0.98 17.01 19.47
N THR A 92 1.83 17.84 20.06
CA THR A 92 2.32 17.65 21.43
C THR A 92 1.14 17.48 22.40
N GLY A 93 1.14 16.36 23.16
CA GLY A 93 0.10 16.04 24.13
C GLY A 93 -1.21 15.49 23.55
N GLN A 94 -1.40 15.50 22.24
CA GLN A 94 -2.60 14.95 21.56
C GLN A 94 -2.28 13.71 20.72
N GLY A 95 -1.01 13.49 20.39
CA GLY A 95 -0.62 12.43 19.46
C GLY A 95 -0.96 12.82 18.02
N TRP A 96 -1.14 11.83 17.16
CA TRP A 96 -1.49 12.05 15.77
C TRP A 96 -2.92 12.56 15.63
N THR A 97 -3.07 13.68 14.94
CA THR A 97 -4.37 14.34 14.71
C THR A 97 -4.54 14.65 13.24
N LEU A 98 -5.78 14.69 12.75
CA LEU A 98 -6.05 15.10 11.38
C LEU A 98 -5.54 16.53 11.16
N ALA A 99 -4.78 16.74 10.07
CA ALA A 99 -4.30 18.06 9.71
C ALA A 99 -5.46 18.98 9.31
N GLU A 100 -5.32 20.27 9.60
CA GLU A 100 -6.34 21.25 9.25
C GLU A 100 -6.55 21.30 7.73
N GLY A 101 -7.81 21.28 7.29
CA GLY A 101 -8.18 21.27 5.86
C GLY A 101 -7.98 19.93 5.16
N SER A 102 -7.43 18.90 5.82
CA SER A 102 -7.36 17.56 5.25
C SER A 102 -8.75 16.95 5.11
N GLN A 103 -8.95 16.18 4.05
CA GLN A 103 -10.06 15.24 3.97
C GLN A 103 -9.96 14.25 5.14
N ASN A 104 -11.10 13.81 5.68
CA ASN A 104 -11.17 12.98 6.90
C ASN A 104 -11.52 11.51 6.65
N LYS A 105 -11.89 11.12 5.42
CA LYS A 105 -12.19 9.75 5.01
C LYS A 105 -11.77 9.52 3.57
N PHE A 106 -11.40 8.30 3.17
CA PHE A 106 -11.31 7.96 1.75
C PHE A 106 -12.67 7.47 1.24
N TYR A 107 -13.05 7.93 0.06
CA TYR A 107 -14.28 7.53 -0.63
C TYR A 107 -13.91 6.70 -1.84
N VAL A 108 -14.25 5.42 -1.83
CA VAL A 108 -13.77 4.46 -2.82
C VAL A 108 -14.94 3.62 -3.32
N GLN A 109 -14.70 2.92 -4.43
CA GLN A 109 -15.59 1.92 -4.98
C GLN A 109 -14.99 0.53 -4.90
N LYS A 110 -15.87 -0.46 -4.73
CA LYS A 110 -15.51 -1.87 -4.88
C LYS A 110 -15.09 -2.12 -6.33
N ASN A 111 -14.06 -2.93 -6.52
CA ASN A 111 -13.60 -3.30 -7.86
C ASN A 111 -14.59 -4.24 -8.56
N GLY A 112 -14.73 -4.08 -9.88
CA GLY A 112 -15.26 -5.11 -10.76
C GLY A 112 -14.20 -6.18 -11.04
N GLU A 113 -14.65 -7.37 -11.44
CA GLU A 113 -13.78 -8.52 -11.74
C GLU A 113 -13.65 -8.73 -13.25
N TYR A 114 -12.76 -7.96 -13.88
CA TYR A 114 -12.57 -8.01 -15.34
C TYR A 114 -11.41 -8.91 -15.76
N LYS A 115 -11.42 -9.28 -17.05
CA LYS A 115 -10.31 -9.94 -17.72
C LYS A 115 -9.96 -9.23 -19.02
N ASN A 116 -8.67 -9.13 -19.31
CA ASN A 116 -8.15 -8.73 -20.61
C ASN A 116 -7.37 -9.91 -21.22
N GLY A 117 -8.01 -10.65 -22.12
CA GLY A 117 -7.53 -11.98 -22.52
C GLY A 117 -7.56 -12.94 -21.33
N ASP A 118 -6.42 -13.58 -21.06
CA ASP A 118 -6.27 -14.49 -19.91
C ASP A 118 -5.94 -13.76 -18.60
N ASN A 119 -5.53 -12.48 -18.68
CA ASN A 119 -5.10 -11.71 -17.53
C ASN A 119 -6.30 -11.29 -16.69
N PHE A 120 -6.24 -11.51 -15.38
CA PHE A 120 -7.18 -10.98 -14.42
C PHE A 120 -6.82 -9.52 -14.09
N THR A 121 -7.69 -8.60 -14.49
CA THR A 121 -7.45 -7.14 -14.43
C THR A 121 -8.62 -6.45 -13.70
N PRO A 122 -8.78 -6.67 -12.38
CA PRO A 122 -9.82 -5.99 -11.61
C PRO A 122 -9.67 -4.47 -11.72
N ALA A 123 -10.79 -3.76 -11.75
CA ALA A 123 -10.79 -2.30 -11.82
C ALA A 123 -12.03 -1.68 -11.12
N PRO A 124 -11.90 -0.50 -10.49
CA PRO A 124 -10.61 0.12 -10.22
C PRO A 124 -9.85 -0.62 -9.13
N ILE A 125 -8.55 -0.41 -9.13
CA ILE A 125 -7.66 -0.66 -8.00
C ILE A 125 -7.08 0.67 -7.56
N TYR A 126 -6.47 0.75 -6.38
CA TYR A 126 -5.92 2.00 -5.87
C TYR A 126 -4.44 1.83 -5.53
N LEU A 127 -3.58 2.63 -6.16
CA LEU A 127 -2.22 2.80 -5.68
C LEU A 127 -2.27 3.60 -4.37
N MET A 128 -1.64 3.06 -3.33
CA MET A 128 -1.46 3.71 -2.05
C MET A 128 0.00 4.15 -1.91
N PHE A 129 0.20 5.44 -1.64
CA PHE A 129 1.49 6.00 -1.28
C PHE A 129 1.43 6.55 0.13
N ILE A 130 2.45 6.27 0.93
CA ILE A 130 2.59 6.82 2.28
C ILE A 130 3.83 7.71 2.31
N TYR A 131 3.66 8.96 2.70
CA TYR A 131 4.72 9.95 2.83
C TYR A 131 4.87 10.37 4.29
N TYR A 132 6.06 10.23 4.83
CA TYR A 132 6.43 10.71 6.15
C TYR A 132 7.29 11.95 6.04
N TYR A 133 7.05 12.90 6.94
CA TYR A 133 7.84 14.11 7.04
C TYR A 133 8.36 14.30 8.47
N ASN A 134 9.61 14.74 8.58
CA ASN A 134 10.23 15.06 9.85
C ASN A 134 9.68 16.38 10.41
N SER A 135 10.14 16.77 11.61
CA SER A 135 9.69 18.00 12.29
C SER A 135 9.96 19.31 11.53
N LYS A 136 10.82 19.28 10.51
CA LYS A 136 11.10 20.42 9.62
C LYS A 136 10.22 20.43 8.37
N GLY A 137 9.37 19.42 8.18
CA GLY A 137 8.55 19.25 6.99
C GLY A 137 9.28 18.63 5.81
N GLU A 138 10.44 18.01 6.03
CA GLU A 138 11.23 17.35 4.97
C GLU A 138 10.77 15.90 4.81
N LEU A 139 10.63 15.44 3.55
CA LEU A 139 10.30 14.05 3.24
C LEU A 139 11.41 13.13 3.78
N MET A 140 11.04 12.11 4.56
CA MET A 140 11.98 11.26 5.29
C MET A 140 11.82 9.77 5.00
N ASN A 141 11.03 9.39 4.00
CA ASN A 141 10.80 7.99 3.64
C ASN A 141 12.09 7.19 3.41
N ASN A 142 13.14 7.83 2.90
CA ASN A 142 14.45 7.22 2.69
C ASN A 142 15.02 6.63 4.00
N GLN A 143 14.75 7.25 5.14
CA GLN A 143 15.22 6.78 6.44
C GLN A 143 14.57 5.46 6.88
N PHE A 144 13.45 5.05 6.28
CA PHE A 144 12.82 3.74 6.53
C PHE A 144 13.24 2.65 5.54
N ILE A 145 14.14 2.97 4.60
CA ILE A 145 14.51 2.09 3.50
C ILE A 145 16.02 1.92 3.41
N GLU A 146 16.75 3.03 3.38
CA GLU A 146 18.19 3.05 3.19
C GLU A 146 18.93 2.48 4.42
N ASN A 147 20.22 2.18 4.25
CA ASN A 147 21.09 1.72 5.34
C ASN A 147 20.56 0.48 6.08
N GLY A 148 19.81 -0.38 5.39
CA GLY A 148 19.26 -1.62 5.94
C GLY A 148 17.98 -1.44 6.77
N GLN A 149 17.40 -0.23 6.80
CA GLN A 149 16.15 0.05 7.50
C GLN A 149 14.97 -0.68 6.85
N ASP A 150 15.04 -0.92 5.53
CA ASP A 150 14.12 -1.78 4.81
C ASP A 150 14.01 -3.19 5.41
N LYS A 151 15.06 -3.74 6.03
CA LYS A 151 15.04 -5.11 6.61
C LYS A 151 14.28 -5.21 7.93
N ILE A 152 13.97 -4.09 8.56
CA ILE A 152 13.33 -4.02 9.88
C ILE A 152 12.01 -3.25 9.88
N HIS A 153 11.64 -2.60 8.78
CA HIS A 153 10.38 -1.87 8.64
C HIS A 153 9.37 -2.55 7.72
N GLN A 154 8.11 -2.60 8.16
CA GLN A 154 6.97 -3.08 7.35
C GLN A 154 5.66 -2.41 7.80
N HIS A 155 4.88 -1.91 6.84
CA HIS A 155 3.51 -1.46 7.10
C HIS A 155 2.55 -2.65 7.15
N PHE A 156 1.61 -2.61 8.09
CA PHE A 156 0.47 -3.52 8.16
C PHE A 156 -0.83 -2.73 8.03
N PHE A 157 -1.80 -3.30 7.30
CA PHE A 157 -3.07 -2.69 6.94
C PHE A 157 -4.22 -3.60 7.37
N THR A 158 -4.94 -3.23 8.43
CA THR A 158 -5.99 -4.06 9.01
C THR A 158 -7.30 -3.29 9.03
N PRO A 159 -8.33 -3.68 8.26
CA PRO A 159 -9.69 -3.18 8.44
C PRO A 159 -10.20 -3.50 9.85
N GLU A 160 -10.80 -2.52 10.51
CA GLU A 160 -11.47 -2.65 11.81
C GLU A 160 -12.73 -1.78 11.84
N ASN A 161 -13.60 -1.98 12.84
CA ASN A 161 -14.83 -1.18 13.04
C ASN A 161 -15.77 -1.15 11.83
N VAL A 162 -15.91 -2.29 11.15
CA VAL A 162 -16.72 -2.44 9.94
C VAL A 162 -18.20 -2.30 10.26
N LYS A 163 -18.90 -1.51 9.46
CA LYS A 163 -20.35 -1.30 9.54
C LYS A 163 -20.92 -1.01 8.14
N PRO A 164 -22.21 -1.27 7.91
CA PRO A 164 -22.84 -0.90 6.65
C PRO A 164 -22.94 0.63 6.46
N THR A 165 -22.97 1.08 5.20
CA THR A 165 -23.49 2.41 4.83
C THR A 165 -25.01 2.47 5.05
N PHE A 166 -25.65 3.62 4.80
CA PHE A 166 -27.10 3.79 5.01
C PHE A 166 -27.98 2.77 4.26
N ASP A 167 -27.50 2.26 3.12
CA ASP A 167 -28.14 1.28 2.24
C ASP A 167 -27.37 -0.05 2.16
N GLY A 168 -26.42 -0.24 3.07
CA GLY A 168 -25.68 -1.49 3.25
C GLY A 168 -26.37 -2.45 4.21
N GLN A 169 -25.90 -3.69 4.22
CA GLN A 169 -26.32 -4.70 5.19
C GLN A 169 -25.10 -5.31 5.89
N PRO A 170 -25.21 -5.75 7.15
CA PRO A 170 -24.18 -6.56 7.77
C PRO A 170 -24.03 -7.91 7.05
N GLU A 171 -22.81 -8.38 6.89
CA GLU A 171 -22.49 -9.71 6.33
C GLU A 171 -21.69 -10.54 7.33
N ALA A 172 -21.80 -11.87 7.23
CA ALA A 172 -21.23 -12.80 8.20
C ALA A 172 -19.69 -12.72 8.29
N ASP A 173 -19.03 -12.36 7.19
CA ASP A 173 -17.58 -12.26 7.04
C ASP A 173 -17.06 -10.81 7.07
N ASP A 174 -17.86 -9.84 7.55
CA ASP A 174 -17.41 -8.45 7.78
C ASP A 174 -16.28 -8.32 8.81
N ASN A 175 -15.96 -9.39 9.55
CA ASN A 175 -14.82 -9.42 10.46
C ASN A 175 -13.56 -10.07 9.86
N ASP A 176 -13.59 -10.49 8.59
CA ASP A 176 -12.44 -11.04 7.88
C ASP A 176 -11.77 -9.95 7.03
N PRO A 177 -10.58 -9.45 7.40
CA PRO A 177 -9.82 -8.46 6.62
C PRO A 177 -9.68 -8.79 5.14
N GLN A 178 -9.49 -10.08 4.81
CA GLN A 178 -9.24 -10.54 3.44
C GLN A 178 -10.52 -10.56 2.59
N LYS A 179 -11.69 -10.45 3.22
CA LYS A 179 -12.97 -10.32 2.52
C LYS A 179 -13.34 -8.86 2.27
N LEU A 180 -12.65 -7.93 2.91
CA LEU A 180 -12.88 -6.49 2.75
C LEU A 180 -11.89 -5.86 1.79
N VAL A 181 -10.62 -6.21 1.94
CA VAL A 181 -9.52 -5.64 1.16
C VAL A 181 -8.52 -6.70 0.76
N ASP A 182 -7.91 -6.50 -0.41
CA ASP A 182 -6.72 -7.21 -0.85
C ASP A 182 -5.63 -6.18 -1.15
N TYR A 183 -4.46 -6.38 -0.55
CA TYR A 183 -3.35 -5.44 -0.60
C TYR A 183 -2.07 -6.14 -1.04
N LEU A 184 -1.42 -5.59 -2.06
CA LEU A 184 -0.15 -6.05 -2.59
C LEU A 184 0.91 -4.97 -2.39
N TYR A 185 2.03 -5.36 -1.78
CA TYR A 185 3.21 -4.50 -1.68
C TYR A 185 3.84 -4.34 -3.05
N VAL A 186 4.02 -3.10 -3.49
CA VAL A 186 4.64 -2.75 -4.77
C VAL A 186 5.71 -1.68 -4.56
N ASP A 187 6.40 -1.74 -3.42
CA ASP A 187 7.60 -0.94 -3.18
C ASP A 187 8.60 -1.13 -4.33
N THR A 188 9.42 -0.10 -4.56
CA THR A 188 10.36 -0.03 -5.66
C THR A 188 11.79 0.20 -5.19
N THR A 189 12.76 -0.19 -6.01
CA THR A 189 14.18 0.17 -5.82
C THR A 189 14.71 0.80 -7.12
N PRO A 190 15.19 2.06 -7.09
CA PRO A 190 15.18 3.01 -5.98
C PRO A 190 13.76 3.39 -5.52
N TRP A 191 13.65 3.78 -4.26
CA TRP A 191 12.38 3.93 -3.57
C TRP A 191 11.59 5.17 -3.95
N ASP A 192 12.21 6.17 -4.54
CA ASP A 192 11.58 7.45 -4.91
C ASP A 192 11.11 7.47 -6.37
N LYS A 193 11.27 6.36 -7.08
CA LYS A 193 10.93 6.19 -8.49
C LYS A 193 9.83 5.16 -8.70
N THR A 194 9.25 5.18 -9.90
CA THR A 194 8.29 4.17 -10.38
C THR A 194 8.92 3.34 -11.49
N ARG A 195 8.36 2.17 -11.81
CA ARG A 195 8.95 1.26 -12.80
C ARG A 195 8.63 1.61 -14.25
N HIS A 196 7.61 2.44 -14.53
CA HIS A 196 7.18 2.74 -15.90
C HIS A 196 8.32 3.08 -16.86
N ASP A 197 9.16 4.04 -16.48
CA ASP A 197 10.29 4.50 -17.29
C ASP A 197 11.54 3.63 -17.11
N LYS A 198 11.38 2.44 -16.53
CA LYS A 198 12.45 1.51 -16.12
C LYS A 198 13.46 2.16 -15.17
N GLU A 199 13.02 3.19 -14.44
CA GLU A 199 13.82 3.90 -13.45
C GLU A 199 13.93 3.12 -12.13
N ALA A 200 13.05 2.14 -11.90
CA ALA A 200 13.07 1.28 -10.74
C ALA A 200 12.55 -0.14 -11.00
N GLU A 201 12.95 -1.06 -10.13
CA GLU A 201 12.44 -2.44 -10.07
C GLU A 201 11.39 -2.59 -8.97
N ILE A 202 10.38 -3.44 -9.19
CA ILE A 202 9.43 -3.80 -8.13
C ILE A 202 10.12 -4.75 -7.14
N THR A 203 10.06 -4.40 -5.86
CA THR A 203 10.65 -5.18 -4.75
C THR A 203 9.66 -5.47 -3.63
N GLY A 204 8.46 -4.88 -3.63
CA GLY A 204 7.48 -5.05 -2.56
C GLY A 204 7.11 -6.51 -2.26
N GLY A 205 7.05 -7.39 -3.26
CA GLY A 205 6.79 -8.82 -3.05
C GLY A 205 7.92 -9.58 -2.34
N SER A 206 9.18 -9.18 -2.58
CA SER A 206 10.36 -9.85 -2.01
C SER A 206 10.91 -9.17 -0.76
N ASN A 207 10.57 -7.89 -0.55
CA ASN A 207 11.02 -7.08 0.57
C ASN A 207 9.95 -6.03 0.94
N PRO A 208 8.82 -6.43 1.56
CA PRO A 208 7.68 -5.55 1.79
C PRO A 208 7.99 -4.47 2.82
N VAL A 209 8.00 -3.21 2.42
CA VAL A 209 8.06 -2.07 3.36
C VAL A 209 6.68 -1.43 3.46
N GLY A 210 5.96 -1.28 2.36
CA GLY A 210 4.60 -0.76 2.30
C GLY A 210 4.50 0.75 2.28
N LEU A 211 5.54 1.43 1.77
CA LEU A 211 5.45 2.85 1.42
C LEU A 211 4.79 3.04 0.06
N LYS A 212 4.82 1.99 -0.79
CA LYS A 212 3.94 1.85 -1.94
C LYS A 212 3.17 0.53 -1.91
N GLY A 213 1.89 0.62 -2.21
CA GLY A 213 0.98 -0.51 -2.27
C GLY A 213 -0.04 -0.38 -3.38
N VAL A 214 -0.69 -1.50 -3.69
CA VAL A 214 -1.95 -1.52 -4.42
C VAL A 214 -2.99 -2.15 -3.52
N ILE A 215 -4.14 -1.50 -3.37
CA ILE A 215 -5.30 -1.99 -2.64
C ILE A 215 -6.52 -2.09 -3.54
N ARG A 216 -7.29 -3.17 -3.38
CA ARG A 216 -8.64 -3.29 -3.95
C ARG A 216 -9.65 -3.57 -2.85
N PHE A 217 -10.84 -3.00 -3.01
CA PHE A 217 -11.95 -3.15 -2.08
C PHE A 217 -12.91 -4.19 -2.61
N LEU A 218 -13.16 -5.22 -1.81
CA LEU A 218 -13.86 -6.44 -2.23
C LEU A 218 -15.35 -6.43 -1.88
N LYS A 219 -15.77 -5.48 -1.04
CA LYS A 219 -17.17 -5.24 -0.67
C LYS A 219 -17.55 -3.79 -0.86
N ASP A 220 -18.76 -3.55 -1.35
CA ASP A 220 -19.41 -2.25 -1.40
C ASP A 220 -20.34 -2.06 -0.19
N ARG A 221 -20.86 -0.84 -0.05
CA ARG A 221 -21.75 -0.42 1.05
C ARG A 221 -21.21 -0.68 2.44
N LYS A 222 -19.89 -0.48 2.62
CA LYS A 222 -19.20 -0.58 3.92
C LYS A 222 -18.52 0.72 4.29
N GLU A 223 -18.59 1.04 5.57
CA GLU A 223 -17.65 1.95 6.24
C GLU A 223 -16.77 1.12 7.18
N PHE A 224 -15.48 1.42 7.22
CA PHE A 224 -14.55 0.82 8.18
C PHE A 224 -13.35 1.73 8.40
N ASP A 225 -12.59 1.45 9.45
CA ASP A 225 -11.30 2.08 9.68
C ASP A 225 -10.19 1.18 9.14
N LEU A 226 -9.32 1.71 8.28
CA LEU A 226 -8.09 1.03 7.89
C LEU A 226 -7.01 1.36 8.91
N LYS A 227 -6.68 0.41 9.79
CA LYS A 227 -5.57 0.54 10.73
C LYS A 227 -4.24 0.36 9.99
N ILE A 228 -3.47 1.42 9.91
CA ILE A 228 -2.13 1.47 9.32
C ILE A 228 -1.11 1.51 10.44
N ARG A 229 -0.19 0.55 10.41
CA ARG A 229 0.87 0.43 11.41
C ARG A 229 2.22 0.22 10.77
N LEU A 230 3.21 1.04 11.11
CA LEU A 230 4.59 0.84 10.69
C LEU A 230 5.34 0.06 11.77
N TYR A 231 5.59 -1.21 11.51
CA TYR A 231 6.38 -2.07 12.37
C TYR A 231 7.85 -1.67 12.31
N HIS A 232 8.49 -1.60 13.47
CA HIS A 232 9.93 -1.43 13.64
C HIS A 232 10.46 -2.64 14.41
N GLY A 233 11.07 -3.58 13.71
CA GLY A 233 11.67 -4.77 14.31
C GLY A 233 13.02 -4.46 14.94
N TYR A 234 13.30 -4.99 16.14
CA TYR A 234 14.61 -4.81 16.77
C TYR A 234 15.76 -5.50 16.02
N LYS A 235 15.45 -6.38 15.06
CA LYS A 235 16.45 -7.14 14.30
C LYS A 235 16.00 -7.45 12.88
N SER A 236 14.71 -7.74 12.68
CA SER A 236 14.17 -8.17 11.40
C SER A 236 12.65 -8.01 11.39
N LYS A 237 12.08 -7.79 10.20
CA LYS A 237 10.65 -7.91 9.91
C LYS A 237 10.21 -9.31 9.47
N THR A 238 11.15 -10.23 9.27
CA THR A 238 10.86 -11.62 8.91
C THR A 238 10.37 -12.40 10.13
N ASN A 239 9.30 -13.17 9.95
CA ASN A 239 8.80 -14.06 10.98
C ASN A 239 9.83 -15.19 11.23
N PRO A 240 10.38 -15.31 12.44
CA PRO A 240 11.45 -16.28 12.75
C PRO A 240 10.95 -17.73 12.76
N GLU A 241 9.65 -17.96 12.86
CA GLU A 241 9.07 -19.32 12.90
C GLU A 241 8.82 -19.86 11.48
N THR A 242 8.44 -18.99 10.55
CA THR A 242 8.14 -19.39 9.16
C THR A 242 9.28 -19.10 8.18
N GLY A 243 10.18 -18.17 8.52
CA GLY A 243 11.20 -17.65 7.61
C GLY A 243 10.64 -16.74 6.51
N THR A 244 9.37 -16.33 6.59
CA THR A 244 8.68 -15.48 5.62
C THR A 244 8.20 -14.18 6.26
N PHE A 245 7.72 -13.23 5.48
CA PHE A 245 7.01 -12.06 6.01
C PHE A 245 5.59 -12.45 6.45
N ASP A 246 5.08 -11.79 7.48
CA ASP A 246 3.69 -11.92 7.89
C ASP A 246 2.76 -11.24 6.87
N PRO A 247 1.53 -11.74 6.68
CA PRO A 247 0.58 -11.14 5.76
C PRO A 247 0.22 -9.71 6.20
N PHE A 248 -0.11 -8.86 5.22
CA PHE A 248 -0.31 -7.42 5.41
C PHE A 248 -1.33 -7.06 6.51
N TYR A 249 -2.33 -7.90 6.75
CA TYR A 249 -3.41 -7.63 7.69
C TYR A 249 -3.17 -8.20 9.08
N LYS A 250 -2.19 -9.10 9.27
CA LYS A 250 -2.04 -9.87 10.51
C LYS A 250 -0.57 -10.10 10.86
N PRO A 251 0.09 -9.10 11.48
CA PRO A 251 1.38 -9.34 12.12
C PRO A 251 1.21 -10.41 13.21
N SER A 252 2.14 -11.37 13.25
CA SER A 252 2.14 -12.47 14.22
C SER A 252 2.47 -11.98 15.63
N GLY A 253 2.04 -12.72 16.64
CA GLY A 253 2.35 -12.41 18.03
C GLY A 253 3.87 -12.36 18.29
N ILE A 254 4.65 -13.21 17.61
CA ILE A 254 6.11 -13.22 17.75
C ILE A 254 6.76 -11.96 17.17
N LEU A 255 6.23 -11.46 16.04
CA LEU A 255 6.71 -10.20 15.44
C LEU A 255 6.41 -9.02 16.36
N ILE A 256 5.18 -8.95 16.90
CA ILE A 256 4.74 -7.90 17.83
C ILE A 256 5.63 -7.82 19.08
N GLN A 257 6.07 -8.97 19.62
CA GLN A 257 6.95 -9.02 20.79
C GLN A 257 8.40 -8.61 20.51
N ARG A 258 8.81 -8.59 19.23
CA ARG A 258 10.20 -8.36 18.80
C ARG A 258 10.42 -7.01 18.11
N GLY A 259 9.50 -6.08 18.32
CA GLY A 259 9.61 -4.73 17.77
C GLY A 259 8.69 -3.75 18.46
N THR A 260 8.59 -2.57 17.86
CA THR A 260 7.68 -1.49 18.24
C THR A 260 6.90 -1.00 17.03
N TRP A 261 6.09 0.03 17.23
CA TRP A 261 5.31 0.68 16.19
C TRP A 261 5.73 2.14 16.11
N ASP A 262 6.32 2.55 14.99
CA ASP A 262 6.62 3.96 14.74
C ASP A 262 5.35 4.72 14.37
N ILE A 263 4.40 4.04 13.72
CA ILE A 263 3.10 4.57 13.35
C ILE A 263 2.02 3.59 13.77
N ASN A 264 0.90 4.13 14.29
CA ASN A 264 -0.29 3.37 14.62
C ASN A 264 -1.50 4.32 14.51
N LEU A 265 -2.13 4.31 13.34
CA LEU A 265 -3.21 5.22 12.98
C LEU A 265 -4.35 4.45 12.32
N SER A 266 -5.59 4.90 12.53
CA SER A 266 -6.77 4.35 11.89
C SER A 266 -7.39 5.42 11.01
N ILE A 267 -7.64 5.07 9.75
CA ILE A 267 -8.12 6.01 8.72
C ILE A 267 -9.47 5.54 8.20
N PRO A 268 -10.51 6.37 8.26
CA PRO A 268 -11.83 5.98 7.79
C PRO A 268 -11.86 5.77 6.28
N ILE A 269 -12.49 4.68 5.85
CA ILE A 269 -12.79 4.33 4.46
C ILE A 269 -14.31 4.19 4.32
N VAL A 270 -14.84 4.71 3.22
CA VAL A 270 -16.23 4.49 2.77
C VAL A 270 -16.17 3.86 1.39
N VAL A 271 -16.57 2.59 1.29
CA VAL A 271 -16.81 1.93 0.00
C VAL A 271 -18.29 2.14 -0.34
N PHE A 272 -18.60 3.27 -0.97
CA PHE A 272 -19.99 3.72 -1.10
C PHE A 272 -20.74 3.06 -2.25
N TRP A 273 -20.03 2.47 -3.22
CA TRP A 273 -20.68 1.74 -4.31
C TRP A 273 -19.84 0.65 -4.96
N SER A 274 -20.44 -0.12 -5.86
CA SER A 274 -19.77 -1.11 -6.71
C SER A 274 -19.49 -0.54 -8.10
N ARG A 275 -18.32 -0.87 -8.66
CA ARG A 275 -18.02 -0.57 -10.06
C ARG A 275 -18.97 -1.29 -11.04
N ASP A 276 -19.59 -2.38 -10.62
CA ASP A 276 -20.56 -3.12 -11.43
C ASP A 276 -21.95 -2.44 -11.48
N GLU A 277 -22.19 -1.43 -10.64
CA GLU A 277 -23.40 -0.62 -10.71
C GLU A 277 -23.28 0.42 -11.82
N TYR A 278 -24.34 0.56 -12.61
CA TYR A 278 -24.42 1.48 -13.72
C TYR A 278 -25.67 2.34 -13.61
N LEU A 279 -25.55 3.64 -13.91
CA LEU A 279 -26.72 4.49 -14.13
C LEU A 279 -27.01 4.52 -15.63
N ASP A 280 -28.22 4.14 -16.02
CA ASP A 280 -28.68 4.25 -17.41
C ASP A 280 -29.06 5.69 -17.77
N ILE A 281 -28.03 6.55 -17.81
CA ILE A 281 -28.16 7.99 -18.06
C ILE A 281 -27.13 8.42 -19.09
N GLU A 282 -27.58 9.13 -20.12
CA GLU A 282 -26.71 9.66 -21.16
C GLU A 282 -25.74 10.73 -20.63
N PRO A 283 -24.52 10.84 -21.17
CA PRO A 283 -23.52 11.83 -20.74
C PRO A 283 -23.96 13.30 -20.82
N ASP A 284 -24.91 13.60 -21.70
CA ASP A 284 -25.47 14.94 -21.96
C ASP A 284 -26.91 15.11 -21.43
N ALA A 285 -27.39 14.16 -20.61
CA ALA A 285 -28.71 14.23 -20.02
C ALA A 285 -28.92 15.53 -19.21
N ASP A 286 -30.09 16.15 -19.39
CA ASP A 286 -30.52 17.28 -18.54
C ASP A 286 -31.04 16.73 -17.21
N VAL A 287 -30.18 16.77 -16.20
CA VAL A 287 -30.49 16.31 -14.82
C VAL A 287 -31.72 17.01 -14.22
N ASN A 288 -32.16 18.15 -14.77
CA ASN A 288 -33.37 18.82 -14.29
C ASN A 288 -34.66 18.13 -14.71
N GLN A 289 -34.61 17.26 -15.72
CA GLN A 289 -35.74 16.50 -16.23
C GLN A 289 -35.84 15.09 -15.61
N ILE A 290 -34.84 14.71 -14.80
CA ILE A 290 -34.81 13.43 -14.09
C ILE A 290 -35.33 13.67 -12.68
N GLU A 291 -36.58 13.31 -12.45
CA GLU A 291 -37.23 13.43 -11.15
C GLU A 291 -36.60 12.44 -10.14
N GLU A 292 -36.64 12.80 -8.85
CA GLU A 292 -36.15 11.92 -7.79
C GLU A 292 -36.93 10.60 -7.79
N ASP A 293 -36.21 9.48 -7.66
CA ASP A 293 -36.73 8.11 -7.71
C ASP A 293 -37.41 7.71 -9.05
N SER A 294 -37.17 8.44 -10.14
CA SER A 294 -37.77 8.10 -11.45
C SER A 294 -37.02 7.04 -12.25
N LEU A 295 -35.82 6.63 -11.82
CA LEU A 295 -35.01 5.60 -12.51
C LEU A 295 -35.41 4.20 -12.02
N ASP A 296 -34.74 3.16 -12.52
CA ASP A 296 -34.88 1.82 -11.98
C ASP A 296 -34.32 1.71 -10.54
N GLU A 297 -34.66 0.61 -9.84
CA GLU A 297 -34.30 0.41 -8.43
C GLU A 297 -32.80 0.48 -8.17
N GLU A 298 -31.98 -0.11 -9.06
CA GLU A 298 -30.53 -0.14 -8.93
C GLU A 298 -29.96 1.27 -9.15
N SER A 299 -30.38 1.94 -10.22
CA SER A 299 -29.99 3.31 -10.51
C SER A 299 -30.35 4.27 -9.37
N ASN A 300 -31.58 4.22 -8.85
CA ASN A 300 -32.00 5.06 -7.72
C ASN A 300 -31.14 4.82 -6.49
N ARG A 301 -30.82 3.55 -6.18
CA ARG A 301 -29.97 3.20 -5.05
C ARG A 301 -28.56 3.78 -5.19
N THR A 302 -27.96 3.70 -6.37
CA THR A 302 -26.63 4.27 -6.64
C THR A 302 -26.63 5.80 -6.48
N VAL A 303 -27.65 6.50 -6.99
CA VAL A 303 -27.79 7.97 -6.80
C VAL A 303 -27.96 8.32 -5.32
N HIS A 304 -28.84 7.63 -4.59
CA HIS A 304 -29.00 7.84 -3.16
C HIS A 304 -27.71 7.57 -2.38
N SER A 305 -26.88 6.63 -2.83
CA SER A 305 -25.58 6.38 -2.20
C SER A 305 -24.62 7.55 -2.33
N ILE A 306 -24.54 8.15 -3.52
CA ILE A 306 -23.78 9.38 -3.73
C ILE A 306 -24.35 10.52 -2.88
N MET A 307 -25.67 10.71 -2.88
CA MET A 307 -26.35 11.74 -2.08
C MET A 307 -26.00 11.65 -0.60
N LYS A 308 -26.12 10.47 0.00
CA LYS A 308 -25.87 10.28 1.43
C LYS A 308 -24.39 10.36 1.77
N THR A 309 -23.52 9.87 0.90
CA THR A 309 -22.06 9.88 1.11
C THR A 309 -21.49 11.30 1.13
N PHE A 310 -21.96 12.15 0.21
CA PHE A 310 -21.42 13.50 0.01
C PHE A 310 -22.36 14.63 0.45
N ASN A 311 -23.53 14.28 1.02
CA ASN A 311 -24.58 15.22 1.42
C ASN A 311 -25.02 16.13 0.28
N LEU A 312 -25.38 15.50 -0.85
CA LEU A 312 -25.83 16.14 -2.07
C LEU A 312 -27.34 15.97 -2.25
N THR A 313 -27.97 16.90 -2.96
CA THR A 313 -29.31 16.72 -3.53
C THR A 313 -29.29 15.68 -4.65
N TRP A 314 -30.46 15.17 -5.04
CA TRP A 314 -30.61 14.23 -6.16
C TRP A 314 -29.92 14.72 -7.44
N LYS A 315 -30.18 15.97 -7.82
CA LYS A 315 -29.60 16.58 -9.02
C LYS A 315 -28.08 16.72 -8.93
N GLU A 316 -27.57 17.20 -7.80
CA GLU A 316 -26.13 17.32 -7.58
C GLU A 316 -25.44 15.94 -7.63
N ALA A 317 -26.07 14.89 -7.12
CA ALA A 317 -25.53 13.53 -7.19
C ALA A 317 -25.51 12.97 -8.62
N LEU A 318 -26.55 13.23 -9.42
CA LEU A 318 -26.57 12.91 -10.85
C LEU A 318 -25.47 13.65 -11.62
N GLU A 319 -25.33 14.95 -11.39
CA GLU A 319 -24.27 15.76 -12.02
C GLU A 319 -22.88 15.26 -11.65
N GLU A 320 -22.69 14.93 -10.37
CA GLU A 320 -21.44 14.38 -9.85
C GLU A 320 -21.12 13.04 -10.52
N PHE A 321 -22.09 12.13 -10.61
CA PHE A 321 -21.95 10.86 -11.32
C PHE A 321 -21.55 11.05 -12.77
N ILE A 322 -22.33 11.84 -13.52
CA ILE A 322 -22.11 12.07 -14.96
C ILE A 322 -20.72 12.65 -15.17
N THR A 323 -20.32 13.60 -14.33
CA THR A 323 -19.02 14.25 -14.41
C THR A 323 -17.87 13.30 -14.10
N TYR A 324 -17.99 12.49 -13.05
CA TYR A 324 -16.99 11.50 -12.67
C TYR A 324 -16.82 10.41 -13.73
N THR A 325 -17.93 9.93 -14.30
CA THR A 325 -17.96 8.79 -15.23
C THR A 325 -17.58 9.20 -16.65
N TYR A 326 -18.19 10.26 -17.19
CA TYR A 326 -18.12 10.56 -18.62
C TYR A 326 -17.24 11.77 -18.99
N LYS A 327 -16.88 12.63 -18.03
CA LYS A 327 -16.09 13.84 -18.29
C LYS A 327 -14.63 13.73 -17.85
N ALA A 328 -14.15 12.52 -17.60
CA ALA A 328 -12.74 12.27 -17.37
C ALA A 328 -11.92 12.43 -18.67
N GLY A 329 -10.63 12.69 -18.52
CA GLY A 329 -9.70 12.77 -19.66
C GLY A 329 -9.49 11.43 -20.38
N ASP A 330 -8.52 11.40 -21.30
CA ASP A 330 -8.09 10.17 -21.97
C ASP A 330 -7.70 9.09 -20.95
N THR A 331 -8.20 7.86 -21.11
CA THR A 331 -7.97 6.75 -20.17
C THR A 331 -6.49 6.50 -19.90
N GLU A 332 -5.62 6.76 -20.88
CA GLU A 332 -4.18 6.60 -20.76
C GLU A 332 -3.45 7.92 -20.41
N GLY A 333 -4.19 8.98 -20.08
CA GLY A 333 -3.66 10.30 -19.75
C GLY A 333 -3.16 10.47 -18.30
N GLY A 334 -3.19 9.40 -17.50
CA GLY A 334 -2.69 9.40 -16.13
C GLY A 334 -1.17 9.60 -16.07
N ALA A 335 -0.68 10.32 -15.06
CA ALA A 335 0.76 10.57 -14.91
C ALA A 335 1.46 9.50 -14.05
N ILE A 336 0.72 8.83 -13.17
CA ILE A 336 1.28 7.84 -12.25
C ILE A 336 1.15 6.46 -12.88
N TRP A 337 2.31 5.86 -13.14
CA TRP A 337 2.41 4.51 -13.62
C TRP A 337 3.44 3.76 -12.79
N LEU A 338 3.07 2.58 -12.31
CA LEU A 338 3.94 1.74 -11.50
C LEU A 338 4.24 0.39 -12.15
#